data_AF-A0A3M1S7M1-F1
#
_entry.id   AF-A0A3M1S7M1-F1
#
_cell.length_a   1.000
_cell.length_b   1.000
_cell.length_c   1.000
_cell.angle_alpha   90.00
_cell.angle_beta   90.00
_cell.angle_gamma   90.00
#
_symmetry.space_group_name_H-M   'P 1'
#
loop_
_entity.id
_entity.type
_entity.pdbx_description
1 polymer ?
#
loop_
_entity_poly.entity_id
_entity_poly.type
_entity_poly.pdbx_seq_one_letter_code
_entity_poly.pdbx_strand_id
1 'polypeptide(L)'
;MIYRVDTERDVYSVYKMLNLKGVTVVHLNNTLNTTEYYPEEEKEPIGYPIPVRDVIPLYESGISSDNWLFVATRSSMVRRIYNILPESVFRLKKERLKGDYRYSVEVDYIDGYLRDIRNMITTLRYLQQTHEPVVLNIDAGYFIEGQDPMRTVVELIRLFRDIRAVVLIDSTDREYVTPEMREKLDLMLQALKRALL
;
A
#
# COMPACT_ATOMS: atom_id res chain seq x y z
N MET A 1 14.28 -3.02 8.59
CA MET A 1 13.93 -4.42 8.93
C MET A 1 13.06 -5.00 7.83
N ILE A 2 13.17 -6.29 7.51
CA ILE A 2 12.42 -6.94 6.44
C ILE A 2 11.45 -7.98 7.04
N TYR A 3 10.18 -7.91 6.65
CA TYR A 3 9.09 -8.80 7.08
C TYR A 3 8.49 -9.49 5.85
N ARG A 4 7.95 -10.70 6.05
CA ARG A 4 7.19 -11.44 5.04
C ARG A 4 5.87 -11.86 5.65
N VAL A 5 4.78 -11.71 4.89
CA VAL A 5 3.43 -12.05 5.32
C VAL A 5 2.68 -12.78 4.20
N ASP A 6 1.72 -13.61 4.58
CA ASP A 6 0.99 -14.47 3.66
C ASP A 6 -0.08 -13.71 2.86
N THR A 7 -0.73 -12.72 3.47
CA THR A 7 -1.84 -11.95 2.88
C THR A 7 -1.68 -10.45 3.08
N GLU A 8 -2.34 -9.65 2.24
CA GLU A 8 -2.26 -8.18 2.31
C GLU A 8 -2.82 -7.64 3.64
N ARG A 9 -3.86 -8.28 4.21
CA ARG A 9 -4.41 -7.89 5.50
C ARG A 9 -3.39 -8.00 6.65
N ASP A 10 -2.45 -8.95 6.57
CA ASP A 10 -1.48 -9.21 7.64
C ASP A 10 -0.43 -8.09 7.74
N VAL A 11 -0.31 -7.26 6.69
CA VAL A 11 0.51 -6.04 6.70
C VAL A 11 0.10 -5.11 7.84
N TYR A 12 -1.21 -5.01 8.12
CA TYR A 12 -1.71 -4.20 9.23
C TYR A 12 -1.14 -4.65 10.58
N SER A 13 -1.06 -5.96 10.80
CA SER A 13 -0.48 -6.54 12.02
C SER A 13 1.01 -6.19 12.16
N VAL A 14 1.76 -6.17 11.06
CA VAL A 14 3.16 -5.71 11.06
C VAL A 14 3.24 -4.24 11.45
N TYR A 15 2.35 -3.39 10.94
CA TYR A 15 2.36 -1.96 11.23
C TYR A 15 2.07 -1.70 12.71
N LYS A 16 1.11 -2.43 13.28
CA LYS A 16 0.74 -2.38 14.70
C LYS A 16 1.91 -2.86 15.58
N MET A 17 2.53 -3.99 15.24
CA MET A 17 3.70 -4.51 15.96
C MET A 17 4.85 -3.51 15.99
N LEU A 18 5.08 -2.79 14.89
CA LEU A 18 6.11 -1.77 14.77
C LEU A 18 5.72 -0.41 15.38
N ASN A 19 4.49 -0.26 15.87
CA ASN A 19 3.94 0.99 16.39
C ASN A 19 4.15 2.18 15.42
N LEU A 20 3.90 1.94 14.13
CA LEU A 20 4.05 2.98 13.11
C LEU A 20 3.01 4.07 13.28
N LYS A 21 3.42 5.33 13.08
CA LYS A 21 2.55 6.50 13.15
C LYS A 21 2.88 7.49 12.04
N GLY A 22 1.85 7.89 11.30
CA GLY A 22 1.94 8.91 10.25
C GLY A 22 2.97 8.64 9.15
N VAL A 23 3.28 7.38 8.84
CA VAL A 23 4.29 7.04 7.82
C VAL A 23 3.74 7.24 6.40
N THR A 24 4.66 7.36 5.43
CA THR A 24 4.33 7.26 4.01
C THR A 24 4.51 5.81 3.56
N VAL A 25 3.45 5.23 3.03
CA VAL A 25 3.49 3.87 2.49
C VAL A 25 3.79 3.94 1.00
N VAL A 26 4.78 3.18 0.55
CA VAL A 26 5.02 2.93 -0.86
C VAL A 26 4.62 1.48 -1.13
N HIS A 27 3.52 1.31 -1.84
CA HIS A 27 2.87 0.02 -2.03
C HIS A 27 2.98 -0.42 -3.49
N LEU A 28 3.83 -1.40 -3.75
CA LEU A 28 4.00 -2.02 -5.07
C LEU A 28 3.01 -3.17 -5.18
N ASN A 29 1.94 -2.99 -5.96
CA ASN A 29 0.84 -3.95 -6.08
C ASN A 29 0.09 -3.79 -7.41
N ASN A 30 -0.78 -4.73 -7.75
CA ASN A 30 -1.75 -4.63 -8.84
C ASN A 30 -3.10 -4.03 -8.42
N THR A 31 -3.37 -3.97 -7.12
CA THR A 31 -4.58 -3.40 -6.52
C THR A 31 -4.23 -2.18 -5.67
N LEU A 32 -5.24 -1.43 -5.23
CA LEU A 32 -5.05 -0.22 -4.42
C LEU A 32 -5.31 -0.44 -2.93
N ASN A 33 -5.92 -1.56 -2.55
CA ASN A 33 -6.28 -1.97 -1.18
C ASN A 33 -6.91 -0.88 -0.30
N THR A 34 -7.63 0.06 -0.91
CA THR A 34 -8.20 1.26 -0.29
C THR A 34 -9.72 1.27 -0.34
N THR A 35 -10.34 0.10 -0.48
CA THR A 35 -11.80 -0.04 -0.42
C THR A 35 -12.30 0.50 0.91
N GLU A 36 -13.33 1.34 0.84
CA GLU A 36 -13.90 1.97 2.05
C GLU A 36 -14.59 0.92 2.92
N TYR A 37 -14.41 1.02 4.24
CA TYR A 37 -15.12 0.22 5.23
C TYR A 37 -15.54 1.11 6.38
N TYR A 38 -16.84 1.15 6.69
CA TYR A 38 -17.38 1.88 7.83
C TYR A 38 -18.16 0.89 8.70
N PRO A 39 -17.78 0.72 9.98
CA PRO A 39 -18.51 -0.15 10.90
C PRO A 39 -19.95 0.35 11.06
N GLU A 40 -20.90 -0.57 11.25
CA GLU A 40 -22.32 -0.22 11.33
C GLU A 40 -22.62 0.62 12.58
N GLU A 41 -21.85 0.39 13.64
CA GLU A 41 -21.91 1.09 14.91
C GLU A 41 -21.54 2.59 14.80
N GLU A 42 -20.89 3.03 13.71
CA GLU A 42 -20.69 4.45 13.40
C GLU A 42 -21.89 5.09 12.67
N LYS A 43 -22.79 4.30 12.09
CA LYS A 43 -23.89 4.80 11.26
C LYS A 43 -25.08 5.30 12.07
N GLU A 44 -25.18 4.93 13.35
CA GLU A 44 -26.20 5.46 14.25
C GLU A 44 -25.71 6.78 14.86
N PRO A 45 -26.36 7.93 14.57
CA PRO A 45 -26.08 9.16 15.29
C PRO A 45 -26.58 8.99 16.73
N ILE A 46 -25.69 8.54 17.61
CA ILE A 46 -25.91 8.65 19.05
C ILE A 46 -25.94 10.15 19.33
N GLY A 47 -27.11 10.66 19.71
CA GLY A 47 -27.36 12.09 19.88
C GLY A 47 -26.30 12.83 20.71
N TYR A 48 -26.33 14.16 20.66
CA TYR A 48 -25.35 14.98 21.37
C TYR A 48 -25.37 14.73 22.89
N PRO A 49 -24.21 14.56 23.53
CA PRO A 49 -22.85 14.60 22.97
C PRO A 49 -22.43 13.28 22.31
N ILE A 50 -21.79 13.38 21.13
CA ILE A 50 -21.18 12.24 20.44
C ILE A 50 -20.10 11.67 21.38
N PRO A 51 -20.25 10.43 21.89
CA PRO A 51 -19.19 9.81 22.65
C PRO A 51 -18.04 9.54 21.67
N VAL A 52 -16.88 10.16 21.90
CA VAL A 52 -15.64 9.78 21.21
C VAL A 52 -15.20 8.43 21.80
N ARG A 53 -15.88 7.36 21.39
CA ARG A 53 -15.34 6.01 21.56
C ARG A 53 -14.12 5.92 20.66
N ASP A 54 -13.08 5.24 21.12
CA ASP A 54 -12.01 4.84 20.22
C ASP A 54 -12.62 3.89 19.18
N VAL A 55 -12.73 4.37 17.95
CA VAL A 55 -13.34 3.63 16.83
C VAL A 55 -12.36 2.65 16.20
N ILE A 56 -11.05 2.73 16.53
CA ILE A 56 -10.01 1.89 15.94
C ILE A 56 -10.35 0.39 16.06
N PRO A 57 -10.77 -0.15 17.23
CA PRO A 57 -11.12 -1.57 17.33
C PRO A 57 -12.29 -1.98 16.42
N LEU A 58 -13.23 -1.06 16.14
CA LEU A 58 -14.35 -1.33 15.23
C LEU A 58 -13.85 -1.44 13.79
N TYR A 59 -12.97 -0.54 13.35
CA TYR A 59 -12.34 -0.66 12.03
C TYR A 59 -11.48 -1.93 11.92
N GLU A 60 -10.70 -2.26 12.97
CA GLU A 60 -9.87 -3.46 13.01
C GLU A 60 -10.68 -4.76 12.82
N SER A 61 -11.93 -4.78 13.32
CA SER A 61 -12.83 -5.94 13.19
C SER A 61 -13.22 -6.28 11.75
N GLY A 62 -13.20 -5.28 10.85
CA GLY A 62 -13.57 -5.43 9.45
C GLY A 62 -12.39 -5.44 8.47
N ILE A 63 -11.17 -5.60 8.97
CA ILE A 63 -9.98 -5.63 8.12
C ILE A 63 -10.05 -6.80 7.12
N SER A 64 -9.77 -6.47 5.86
CA SER A 64 -9.63 -7.39 4.75
C SER A 64 -8.48 -6.93 3.85
N SER A 65 -8.07 -7.82 2.95
CA SER A 65 -7.03 -7.51 1.96
C SER A 65 -7.42 -6.35 1.05
N ASP A 66 -8.71 -6.05 0.88
CA ASP A 66 -9.19 -4.96 0.03
C ASP A 66 -9.25 -3.58 0.73
N ASN A 67 -9.27 -3.54 2.06
CA ASN A 67 -9.50 -2.30 2.82
C ASN A 67 -8.43 -1.98 3.87
N TRP A 68 -7.41 -2.83 4.05
CA TRP A 68 -6.47 -2.68 5.16
C TRP A 68 -5.71 -1.34 5.13
N LEU A 69 -5.38 -0.78 3.95
CA LEU A 69 -4.76 0.55 3.86
C LEU A 69 -5.72 1.64 4.31
N PHE A 70 -7.01 1.51 3.95
CA PHE A 70 -8.05 2.40 4.44
C PHE A 70 -8.09 2.34 5.97
N VAL A 71 -8.14 1.15 6.57
CA VAL A 71 -8.14 1.00 8.04
C VAL A 71 -6.84 1.54 8.69
N ALA A 72 -5.68 1.33 8.07
CA ALA A 72 -4.40 1.85 8.55
C ALA A 72 -4.34 3.38 8.56
N THR A 73 -4.99 4.05 7.61
CA THR A 73 -5.11 5.51 7.59
C THR A 73 -6.04 6.03 8.69
N ARG A 74 -7.20 5.39 8.89
CA ARG A 74 -8.14 5.72 9.98
C ARG A 74 -7.51 5.52 11.37
N SER A 75 -6.60 4.56 11.48
CA SER A 75 -5.82 4.29 12.70
C SER A 75 -4.61 5.23 12.88
N SER A 76 -4.44 6.25 12.02
CA SER A 76 -3.31 7.20 12.02
C SER A 76 -1.92 6.57 11.86
N MET A 77 -1.84 5.29 11.46
CA MET A 77 -0.57 4.63 11.17
C MET A 77 0.02 5.15 9.86
N VAL A 78 -0.84 5.40 8.88
CA VAL A 78 -0.49 5.85 7.53
C VAL A 78 -1.02 7.25 7.28
N ARG A 79 -0.14 8.16 6.85
CA ARG A 79 -0.50 9.54 6.49
C ARG A 79 -0.69 9.71 4.98
N ARG A 80 0.10 8.98 4.19
CA ARG A 80 0.14 9.10 2.73
C ARG A 80 0.40 7.75 2.11
N ILE A 81 -0.19 7.51 0.95
CA ILE A 81 -0.02 6.28 0.18
C ILE A 81 0.51 6.62 -1.21
N TYR A 82 1.58 5.96 -1.62
CA TYR A 82 2.09 5.90 -2.98
C TYR A 82 1.80 4.49 -3.53
N ASN A 83 0.73 4.36 -4.31
CA ASN A 83 0.37 3.12 -4.99
C ASN A 83 1.13 3.02 -6.31
N ILE A 84 2.04 2.06 -6.39
CA ILE A 84 2.88 1.81 -7.54
C ILE A 84 2.33 0.60 -8.28
N LEU A 85 1.68 0.85 -9.40
CA LEU A 85 1.11 -0.19 -10.26
C LEU A 85 2.13 -0.57 -11.34
N PRO A 86 2.14 -1.84 -11.80
CA PRO A 86 2.86 -2.19 -13.01
C PRO A 86 2.34 -1.38 -14.19
N GLU A 87 3.21 -1.10 -15.15
CA GLU A 87 2.89 -0.16 -16.24
C GLU A 87 1.68 -0.58 -17.07
N SER A 88 1.54 -1.88 -17.38
CA SER A 88 0.37 -2.39 -18.11
C SER A 88 -0.93 -2.25 -17.29
N VAL A 89 -0.87 -2.48 -15.98
CA VAL A 89 -2.01 -2.33 -15.06
C VAL A 89 -2.41 -0.87 -14.93
N PHE A 90 -1.43 0.04 -14.77
CA PHE A 90 -1.68 1.48 -14.72
C PHE A 90 -2.35 1.96 -16.00
N ARG A 91 -1.81 1.61 -17.17
CA ARG A 91 -2.40 1.97 -18.48
C ARG A 91 -3.84 1.49 -18.63
N LEU A 92 -4.12 0.24 -18.22
CA LEU A 92 -5.46 -0.34 -18.30
C LEU A 92 -6.46 0.37 -17.36
N LYS A 93 -6.04 0.68 -16.13
CA LYS A 93 -6.92 1.24 -15.10
C LYS A 93 -7.02 2.76 -15.15
N LYS A 94 -6.12 3.44 -15.85
CA LYS A 94 -5.95 4.91 -15.80
C LYS A 94 -7.27 5.65 -15.96
N GLU A 95 -8.02 5.41 -17.01
CA GLU A 95 -9.27 6.17 -17.28
C GLU A 95 -10.33 5.97 -16.20
N ARG A 96 -10.45 4.75 -15.65
CA ARG A 96 -11.33 4.49 -14.51
C ARG A 96 -10.86 5.27 -13.27
N LEU A 97 -9.57 5.21 -12.97
CA LEU A 97 -8.99 5.89 -11.82
C LEU A 97 -9.11 7.42 -11.89
N LYS A 98 -9.10 8.01 -13.09
CA LYS A 98 -9.34 9.46 -13.22
C LYS A 98 -10.71 9.89 -12.71
N GLY A 99 -11.74 9.05 -12.87
CA GLY A 99 -13.10 9.34 -12.41
C GLY A 99 -13.26 9.28 -10.89
N ASP A 100 -12.44 8.45 -10.24
CA ASP A 100 -12.52 8.19 -8.79
C ASP A 100 -11.72 9.21 -7.95
N TYR A 101 -10.76 9.94 -8.55
CA TYR A 101 -9.82 10.84 -7.87
C TYR A 101 -9.98 12.30 -8.29
N ARG A 102 -9.91 13.21 -7.31
CA ARG A 102 -10.48 14.55 -7.46
C ARG A 102 -9.55 15.69 -7.95
N TYR A 103 -8.22 15.54 -8.03
CA TYR A 103 -7.37 16.74 -7.96
C TYR A 103 -6.19 16.90 -8.95
N SER A 104 -5.50 15.86 -9.43
CA SER A 104 -4.47 16.02 -10.47
C SER A 104 -4.23 14.72 -11.26
N VAL A 105 -4.48 14.77 -12.56
CA VAL A 105 -4.22 13.66 -13.49
C VAL A 105 -3.22 14.15 -14.52
N GLU A 106 -1.99 13.68 -14.42
CA GLU A 106 -0.96 13.90 -15.42
C GLU A 106 -0.85 12.70 -16.37
N VAL A 107 0.00 12.82 -17.39
CA VAL A 107 0.25 11.71 -18.34
C VAL A 107 0.73 10.46 -17.59
N ASP A 108 1.44 10.63 -16.48
CA ASP A 108 2.26 9.58 -15.89
C ASP A 108 1.94 9.28 -14.40
N TYR A 109 1.07 10.06 -13.77
CA TYR A 109 0.62 9.82 -12.40
C TYR A 109 -0.75 10.45 -12.12
N ILE A 110 -1.38 9.98 -11.04
CA ILE A 110 -2.59 10.55 -10.45
C ILE A 110 -2.24 10.93 -9.01
N ASP A 111 -2.35 12.21 -8.64
CA ASP A 111 -2.18 12.69 -7.27
C ASP A 111 -3.48 13.31 -6.78
N GLY A 112 -3.84 13.04 -5.53
CA GLY A 112 -5.03 13.61 -4.93
C GLY A 112 -5.39 12.95 -3.61
N TYR A 113 -6.69 12.92 -3.37
CA TYR A 113 -7.25 12.37 -2.16
C TYR A 113 -8.36 11.39 -2.51
N LEU A 114 -8.29 10.20 -1.90
CA LEU A 114 -9.47 9.36 -1.71
C LEU A 114 -10.12 9.82 -0.40
N ARG A 115 -11.10 10.72 -0.51
CA ARG A 115 -11.67 11.50 0.61
C ARG A 115 -10.63 12.35 1.36
N ASP A 116 -10.17 11.89 2.52
CA ASP A 116 -9.18 12.52 3.41
C ASP A 116 -7.80 11.83 3.31
N ILE A 117 -7.70 10.71 2.58
CA ILE A 117 -6.46 9.95 2.42
C ILE A 117 -5.68 10.50 1.23
N ARG A 118 -4.52 11.12 1.49
CA ARG A 118 -3.62 11.55 0.42
C ARG A 118 -3.02 10.35 -0.30
N ASN A 119 -3.28 10.23 -1.58
CA ASN A 119 -2.91 9.08 -2.39
C ASN A 119 -2.33 9.51 -3.74
N MET A 120 -1.17 8.96 -4.08
CA MET A 120 -0.56 9.08 -5.41
C MET A 120 -0.54 7.70 -6.06
N ILE A 121 -1.14 7.58 -7.24
CA ILE A 121 -1.09 6.37 -8.06
C ILE A 121 -0.16 6.62 -9.24
N THR A 122 0.86 5.79 -9.39
CA THR A 122 1.85 5.97 -10.45
C THR A 122 2.51 4.63 -10.83
N THR A 123 3.51 4.69 -11.70
CA THR A 123 4.43 3.57 -11.97
C THR A 123 5.78 3.89 -11.33
N LEU A 124 6.63 2.88 -11.15
CA LEU A 124 7.92 3.05 -10.47
C LEU A 124 8.80 4.13 -11.12
N ARG A 125 8.71 4.27 -12.44
CA ARG A 125 9.46 5.27 -13.24
C ARG A 125 9.15 6.72 -12.85
N TYR A 126 7.94 7.00 -12.39
CA TYR A 126 7.46 8.37 -12.12
C TYR A 126 7.26 8.62 -10.62
N LEU A 127 7.70 7.69 -9.79
CA LEU A 127 7.65 7.83 -8.34
C LEU A 127 8.54 8.99 -7.88
N GLN A 128 7.92 9.96 -7.21
CA GLN A 128 8.63 11.11 -6.66
C GLN A 128 9.39 10.74 -5.39
N GLN A 129 10.56 11.35 -5.21
CA GLN A 129 11.34 11.22 -3.97
C GLN A 129 10.57 11.82 -2.79
N THR A 130 10.72 11.23 -1.60
CA THR A 130 10.23 11.79 -0.35
C THR A 130 11.30 11.71 0.72
N HIS A 131 11.30 12.70 1.61
CA HIS A 131 12.14 12.74 2.81
C HIS A 131 11.40 12.27 4.07
N GLU A 132 10.11 11.96 3.95
CA GLU A 132 9.32 11.41 5.05
C GLU A 132 9.71 9.94 5.32
N PRO A 133 9.53 9.43 6.55
CA PRO A 133 9.74 8.01 6.85
C PRO A 133 8.85 7.13 5.96
N VAL A 134 9.48 6.15 5.30
CA VAL A 134 8.81 5.27 4.35
C VAL A 134 8.70 3.84 4.89
N VAL A 135 7.56 3.21 4.64
CA VAL A 135 7.43 1.75 4.66
C VAL A 135 7.19 1.26 3.24
N LEU A 136 8.02 0.32 2.81
CA LEU A 136 7.87 -0.34 1.52
C LEU A 136 7.01 -1.58 1.71
N ASN A 137 5.91 -1.66 0.98
CA ASN A 137 5.16 -2.89 0.83
C ASN A 137 5.32 -3.37 -0.61
N ILE A 138 5.65 -4.65 -0.77
CA ILE A 138 5.92 -5.24 -2.07
C ILE A 138 5.09 -6.51 -2.16
N ASP A 139 4.08 -6.46 -3.00
CA ASP A 139 3.19 -7.57 -3.27
C ASP A 139 3.73 -8.47 -4.38
N ALA A 140 3.60 -9.78 -4.23
CA ALA A 140 3.94 -10.75 -5.28
C ALA A 140 3.23 -10.41 -6.60
N GLY A 141 1.96 -10.01 -6.53
CA GLY A 141 1.15 -9.62 -7.68
C GLY A 141 1.77 -8.52 -8.53
N TYR A 142 2.58 -7.62 -7.96
CA TYR A 142 3.29 -6.59 -8.73
C TYR A 142 4.19 -7.18 -9.84
N PHE A 143 4.73 -8.38 -9.64
CA PHE A 143 5.68 -9.03 -10.55
C PHE A 143 5.01 -9.78 -11.71
N ILE A 144 4.14 -9.09 -12.43
CA ILE A 144 3.58 -9.56 -13.70
C ILE A 144 4.64 -9.78 -14.79
N GLU A 145 4.23 -10.25 -15.96
CA GLU A 145 5.12 -10.50 -17.09
C GLU A 145 5.99 -9.27 -17.43
N GLY A 146 7.30 -9.49 -17.61
CA GLY A 146 8.27 -8.44 -17.97
C GLY A 146 8.79 -7.55 -16.83
N GLN A 147 8.31 -7.70 -15.58
CA GLN A 147 8.87 -6.97 -14.43
C GLN A 147 10.16 -7.62 -13.92
N ASP A 148 11.22 -6.82 -13.77
CA ASP A 148 12.52 -7.23 -13.24
C ASP A 148 12.64 -6.89 -11.75
N PRO A 149 12.73 -7.90 -10.86
CA PRO A 149 12.93 -7.70 -9.43
C PRO A 149 14.20 -6.91 -9.09
N MET A 150 15.31 -7.15 -9.78
CA MET A 150 16.60 -6.51 -9.48
C MET A 150 16.55 -5.02 -9.79
N ARG A 151 16.04 -4.67 -10.98
CA ARG A 151 15.82 -3.28 -11.37
C ARG A 151 14.91 -2.56 -10.38
N THR A 152 13.84 -3.22 -9.94
CA THR A 152 12.90 -2.66 -8.95
C THR A 152 13.61 -2.30 -7.64
N VAL A 153 14.46 -3.20 -7.12
CA VAL A 153 15.25 -2.94 -5.90
C VAL A 153 16.15 -1.72 -6.06
N VAL A 154 16.89 -1.63 -7.17
CA VAL A 154 17.81 -0.52 -7.43
C VAL A 154 17.06 0.81 -7.49
N GLU A 155 15.90 0.86 -8.14
CA GLU A 155 15.08 2.07 -8.24
C GLU A 155 14.54 2.48 -6.85
N LEU A 156 14.03 1.55 -6.04
CA LEU A 156 13.51 1.85 -4.69
C LEU A 156 14.58 2.39 -3.74
N ILE A 157 15.77 1.75 -3.70
CA ILE A 157 16.87 2.18 -2.82
C ILE A 157 17.39 3.56 -3.23
N ARG A 158 17.36 3.90 -4.54
CA ARG A 158 17.73 5.23 -5.02
C ARG A 158 16.73 6.32 -4.64
N LEU A 159 15.44 5.98 -4.60
CA LEU A 159 14.36 6.94 -4.36
C LEU A 159 14.15 7.24 -2.87
N PHE A 160 14.35 6.26 -1.99
CA PHE A 160 14.01 6.39 -0.58
C PHE A 160 15.21 6.20 0.34
N ARG A 161 15.51 7.24 1.12
CA ARG A 161 16.64 7.25 2.06
C ARG A 161 16.29 6.80 3.47
N ASP A 162 15.03 6.93 3.89
CA ASP A 162 14.56 6.57 5.24
C ASP A 162 13.50 5.46 5.20
N ILE A 163 13.94 4.24 4.88
CA ILE A 163 13.08 3.05 4.86
C ILE A 163 13.05 2.43 6.27
N ARG A 164 11.90 2.55 6.95
CA ARG A 164 11.69 2.01 8.31
C ARG A 164 11.46 0.51 8.30
N ALA A 165 10.69 0.03 7.33
CA ALA A 165 10.39 -1.37 7.16
C ALA A 165 10.18 -1.70 5.67
N VAL A 166 10.45 -2.96 5.33
CA VAL A 166 10.06 -3.57 4.07
C VAL A 166 9.17 -4.75 4.40
N VAL A 167 7.96 -4.79 3.85
CA VAL A 167 6.98 -5.86 4.01
C VAL A 167 6.75 -6.52 2.66
N LEU A 168 7.11 -7.79 2.55
CA LEU A 168 6.89 -8.62 1.37
C LEU A 168 5.59 -9.40 1.57
N ILE A 169 4.72 -9.41 0.57
CA ILE A 169 3.37 -9.96 0.67
C ILE A 169 3.22 -11.06 -0.37
N ASP A 170 3.00 -12.30 0.08
CA ASP A 170 2.84 -13.44 -0.82
C ASP A 170 1.47 -13.48 -1.52
N SER A 171 0.49 -12.74 -0.99
CA SER A 171 -0.88 -12.64 -1.51
C SER A 171 -1.47 -14.01 -1.84
N THR A 172 -1.45 -14.89 -0.85
CA THR A 172 -1.98 -16.25 -0.93
C THR A 172 -3.50 -16.32 -1.08
N ASP A 173 -4.20 -15.24 -0.74
CA ASP A 173 -5.64 -15.06 -0.85
C ASP A 173 -6.09 -14.43 -2.18
N ARG A 174 -5.15 -14.15 -3.09
CA ARG A 174 -5.43 -13.56 -4.40
C ARG A 174 -5.27 -14.59 -5.51
N GLU A 175 -6.39 -14.93 -6.17
CA GLU A 175 -6.42 -15.94 -7.24
C GLU A 175 -5.53 -15.60 -8.44
N TYR A 176 -5.30 -14.31 -8.70
CA TYR A 176 -4.47 -13.86 -9.83
C TYR A 176 -2.95 -13.96 -9.55
N VAL A 177 -2.54 -14.28 -8.32
CA VAL A 177 -1.13 -14.34 -7.94
C VAL A 177 -0.59 -15.76 -8.17
N THR A 178 0.32 -15.87 -9.15
CA THR A 178 0.90 -17.15 -9.56
C THR A 178 2.12 -17.55 -8.74
N PRO A 179 2.56 -18.82 -8.78
CA PRO A 179 3.83 -19.24 -8.18
C PRO A 179 5.05 -18.47 -8.72
N GLU A 180 5.07 -18.18 -10.03
CA GLU A 180 6.17 -17.45 -10.67
C GLU A 180 6.30 -16.00 -10.16
N MET A 181 5.16 -15.35 -9.86
CA MET A 181 5.15 -14.03 -9.21
C MET A 181 5.78 -14.07 -7.81
N ARG A 182 5.49 -15.12 -7.02
CA ARG A 182 6.07 -15.32 -5.69
C ARG A 182 7.56 -15.65 -5.75
N GLU A 183 7.99 -16.41 -6.75
CA GLU A 183 9.42 -16.66 -6.99
C GLU A 183 10.18 -15.35 -7.31
N LYS A 184 9.59 -14.46 -8.11
CA LYS A 184 10.17 -13.13 -8.35
C LYS A 184 10.27 -12.28 -7.08
N LEU A 185 9.27 -12.37 -6.19
CA LEU A 185 9.32 -11.75 -4.86
C LEU A 185 10.47 -12.32 -4.02
N ASP A 186 10.71 -13.64 -4.07
CA ASP A 186 11.84 -14.29 -3.39
C ASP A 186 13.19 -13.80 -3.89
N LEU A 187 13.34 -13.68 -5.22
CA LEU A 187 14.54 -13.11 -5.83
C LEU A 187 14.75 -11.68 -5.33
N MET A 188 13.70 -10.85 -5.29
CA MET A 188 13.76 -9.49 -4.77
C MET A 188 14.23 -9.46 -3.31
N LEU A 189 13.67 -10.31 -2.45
CA LEU A 189 14.04 -10.42 -1.04
C LEU A 189 15.52 -10.73 -0.88
N GLN A 190 16.04 -11.67 -1.67
CA GLN A 190 17.47 -12.02 -1.63
C GLN A 190 18.35 -10.82 -2.03
N ALA A 191 17.95 -10.06 -3.05
CA ALA A 191 18.67 -8.87 -3.48
C ALA A 191 18.60 -7.72 -2.47
N LEU A 192 17.43 -7.45 -1.88
CA LEU A 192 17.27 -6.45 -0.82
C LEU A 192 18.14 -6.77 0.39
N LYS A 193 18.18 -8.04 0.82
CA LYS A 193 19.07 -8.48 1.90
C LYS A 193 20.54 -8.18 1.58
N ARG A 194 20.98 -8.39 0.33
CA ARG A 194 22.37 -8.09 -0.08
C ARG A 194 22.66 -6.59 -0.19
N ALA A 195 21.66 -5.78 -0.54
CA ALA A 195 21.84 -4.35 -0.75
C ALA A 195 21.73 -3.52 0.53
N LEU A 196 21.06 -4.05 1.57
CA LEU A 196 20.83 -3.38 2.85
C LEU A 196 21.73 -3.90 3.99
N LEU A 197 22.53 -4.94 3.75
CA LEU A 197 23.61 -5.43 4.63
C LEU A 197 24.94 -4.85 4.17
#